data_AF-A0A9Q1BA40-F1
#
_entry.id   AF-A0A9Q1BA40-F1
#
_cell.length_a   1.000
_cell.length_b   1.000
_cell.length_c   1.000
_cell.angle_alpha   90.00
_cell.angle_beta   90.00
_cell.angle_gamma   90.00
#
_symmetry.space_group_name_H-M   'P 1'
#
loop_
_entity.id
_entity.type
_entity.pdbx_description
1 polymer ?
#
loop_
_entity_poly.entity_id
_entity_poly.type
_entity_poly.pdbx_seq_one_letter_code
_entity_poly.pdbx_strand_id
1 'polypeptide(L)'
;MKVHLFGGTWNPSCCAFALRHTAEENKALYSSSVYDTVMHNFCFEDCLASFESEREAGKQIDELCELLGKGGFKLNKWLSNSKVVL
;
A
#
# COMPACT_ATOMS: atom_id res chain seq x y z
N MET A 1 5.88 8.17 -23.09
CA MET A 1 5.52 7.60 -21.77
C MET A 1 6.64 7.99 -20.80
N LYS A 2 6.35 8.78 -19.75
CA LYS A 2 7.35 9.25 -18.76
C LYS A 2 7.10 8.64 -17.37
N VAL A 3 6.54 7.43 -17.34
CA VAL A 3 6.20 6.74 -16.09
C VAL A 3 7.07 5.51 -15.96
N HIS A 4 7.46 5.21 -14.72
CA HIS A 4 8.12 3.96 -14.40
C HIS A 4 7.12 2.80 -14.58
N LEU A 5 7.49 1.78 -15.34
CA LEU A 5 6.64 0.61 -15.54
C LEU A 5 6.79 -0.32 -14.32
N PHE A 6 5.65 -0.59 -13.67
CA PHE A 6 5.52 -1.60 -12.63
C PHE A 6 5.25 -2.98 -13.27
N GLY A 7 5.72 -4.05 -12.64
CA GLY A 7 5.54 -5.45 -13.07
C GLY A 7 6.70 -6.02 -13.88
N GLY A 8 7.77 -5.25 -14.09
CA GLY A 8 9.00 -5.73 -14.73
C GLY A 8 10.00 -6.29 -13.71
N THR A 9 10.61 -7.43 -14.02
CA THR A 9 11.65 -8.07 -13.18
C THR A 9 12.83 -7.15 -12.86
N TRP A 10 13.03 -6.10 -13.65
CA TRP A 10 14.18 -5.21 -13.60
C TRP A 10 14.13 -4.14 -12.50
N ASN A 11 13.02 -3.96 -11.76
CA ASN A 11 13.02 -2.93 -10.71
C ASN A 11 12.10 -3.10 -9.49
N PRO A 12 12.14 -4.25 -8.81
CA PRO A 12 11.47 -4.39 -7.51
C PRO A 12 11.95 -3.36 -6.47
N SER A 13 13.24 -3.00 -6.51
CA SER A 13 13.86 -2.17 -5.46
C SER A 13 13.48 -0.69 -5.54
N CYS A 14 13.37 -0.07 -6.71
CA CYS A 14 12.92 1.32 -6.79
C CYS A 14 11.43 1.45 -6.49
N CYS A 15 10.60 0.48 -6.89
CA CYS A 15 9.18 0.46 -6.52
C CYS A 15 9.03 0.43 -5.00
N ALA A 16 9.73 -0.49 -4.32
CA ALA A 16 9.74 -0.57 -2.87
C ALA A 16 10.29 0.71 -2.21
N PHE A 17 11.37 1.30 -2.74
CA PHE A 17 11.92 2.56 -2.24
C PHE A 17 10.90 3.70 -2.35
N ALA A 18 10.25 3.86 -3.50
CA ALA A 18 9.30 4.94 -3.73
C ALA A 18 8.04 4.81 -2.85
N LEU A 19 7.54 3.58 -2.64
CA LEU A 19 6.46 3.29 -1.69
C LEU A 19 6.85 3.69 -0.26
N ARG A 20 8.01 3.22 0.22
CA ARG A 20 8.50 3.50 1.58
C ARG A 20 8.78 4.98 1.80
N HIS A 21 9.38 5.65 0.82
CA HIS A 21 9.63 7.09 0.87
C HIS A 21 8.32 7.87 0.97
N THR A 22 7.30 7.48 0.19
CA THR A 22 5.95 8.09 0.29
C THR A 22 5.36 7.95 1.69
N ALA A 23 5.51 6.77 2.31
CA ALA A 23 5.07 6.53 3.68
C ALA A 23 5.82 7.38 4.71
N GLU A 24 7.14 7.53 4.57
CA GLU A 24 7.95 8.33 5.49
C GLU A 24 7.57 9.82 5.44
N GLU A 25 7.44 10.40 4.25
CA GLU A 25 7.08 11.82 4.06
C GLU A 25 5.69 12.16 4.61
N ASN A 26 4.81 11.16 4.76
CA ASN A 26 3.44 11.34 5.19
C ASN A 26 3.14 10.71 6.56
N LYS A 27 4.15 10.21 7.27
CA LYS A 27 4.01 9.41 8.49
C LYS A 27 3.18 10.09 9.58
N ALA A 28 3.28 11.41 9.70
CA ALA A 28 2.54 12.19 10.70
C ALA A 28 1.03 12.32 10.41
N LEU A 29 0.58 11.98 9.18
CA LEU A 29 -0.79 12.19 8.73
C LEU A 29 -1.66 10.92 8.78
N TYR A 30 -1.03 9.75 8.90
CA TYR A 30 -1.71 8.45 8.83
C TYR A 30 -1.42 7.60 10.07
N SER A 31 -2.20 6.53 10.26
CA SER A 31 -2.00 5.63 11.39
C SER A 31 -0.67 4.87 11.29
N SER A 32 -0.11 4.51 12.45
CA SER A 32 1.10 3.68 12.50
C SER A 32 0.90 2.34 11.79
N SER A 33 -0.29 1.76 11.90
CA SER A 33 -0.67 0.52 11.21
C SER A 33 -0.47 0.60 9.70
N VAL A 34 -0.88 1.71 9.07
CA VAL A 34 -0.76 1.91 7.61
C VAL A 34 0.69 2.12 7.21
N TYR A 35 1.43 2.92 7.99
CA TYR A 35 2.87 3.08 7.80
C TYR A 35 3.60 1.72 7.88
N ASP A 36 3.33 0.93 8.93
CA ASP A 36 3.94 -0.37 9.14
C ASP A 36 3.61 -1.34 8.00
N THR A 37 2.37 -1.29 7.49
CA THR A 37 1.96 -2.06 6.32
C THR A 37 2.81 -1.72 5.09
N VAL A 38 3.06 -0.44 4.79
CA VAL A 38 3.91 -0.06 3.65
C VAL A 38 5.36 -0.53 3.86
N MET A 39 5.85 -0.46 5.09
CA MET A 39 7.24 -0.81 5.40
C MET A 39 7.50 -2.32 5.37
N HIS A 40 6.53 -3.13 5.82
CA HIS A 40 6.76 -4.54 6.16
C HIS A 40 5.91 -5.53 5.37
N ASN A 41 4.79 -5.11 4.77
CA ASN A 41 3.81 -6.04 4.19
C ASN A 41 3.79 -6.04 2.65
N PHE A 42 4.58 -5.17 2.01
CA PHE A 42 4.79 -5.22 0.57
C PHE A 42 5.93 -6.19 0.22
N CYS A 43 5.59 -7.26 -0.47
CA CYS A 43 6.55 -8.12 -1.15
C CYS A 43 6.57 -7.73 -2.62
N PHE A 44 7.59 -6.96 -3.02
CA PHE A 44 7.67 -6.33 -4.33
C PHE A 44 6.52 -5.34 -4.58
N GLU A 45 5.53 -5.71 -5.39
CA GLU A 45 4.40 -4.85 -5.77
C GLU A 45 3.10 -5.28 -5.09
N ASP A 46 3.09 -6.46 -4.47
CA ASP A 46 1.91 -7.02 -3.82
C ASP A 46 1.97 -6.78 -2.31
N CYS A 47 0.84 -6.34 -1.76
CA CYS A 47 0.65 -6.15 -0.32
C CYS A 47 -0.23 -7.26 0.23
N LEU A 48 0.20 -7.88 1.34
CA LEU A 48 -0.60 -8.84 2.09
C LEU A 48 -0.66 -8.44 3.57
N ALA A 49 -1.88 -8.23 4.07
CA ALA A 49 -2.11 -7.90 5.47
C ALA A 49 -3.38 -8.58 5.98
N SER A 50 -3.42 -8.82 7.29
CA SER A 50 -4.53 -9.45 8.00
C SER A 50 -4.95 -8.57 9.17
N PHE A 51 -6.26 -8.53 9.45
CA PHE A 51 -6.86 -7.68 10.48
C PHE A 51 -7.86 -8.49 11.31
N GLU A 52 -8.09 -8.09 12.56
CA GLU A 52 -9.00 -8.81 13.47
C GLU A 52 -10.48 -8.55 13.14
N SER A 53 -10.78 -7.43 12.48
CA SER A 53 -12.15 -7.06 12.10
C SER A 53 -12.25 -6.46 10.70
N GLU A 54 -13.44 -6.61 10.09
CA GLU A 54 -13.76 -6.00 8.79
C GLU A 54 -13.68 -4.46 8.84
N ARG A 55 -14.02 -3.87 9.99
CA ARG A 55 -13.97 -2.42 10.20
C ARG A 55 -12.55 -1.89 10.15
N GLU A 56 -11.63 -2.59 10.81
CA GLU A 56 -10.20 -2.23 10.78
C GLU A 56 -9.63 -2.43 9.39
N ALA A 57 -9.96 -3.54 8.73
CA ALA A 57 -9.52 -3.80 7.36
C ALA A 57 -9.99 -2.71 6.39
N GLY A 58 -11.26 -2.31 6.45
CA GLY A 58 -11.82 -1.24 5.61
C GLY A 58 -11.11 0.10 5.86
N LYS A 59 -10.96 0.50 7.14
CA LYS A 59 -10.22 1.72 7.50
C LYS A 59 -8.78 1.68 7.00
N GLN A 60 -8.12 0.52 7.10
CA GLN A 60 -6.76 0.34 6.62
C GLN A 60 -6.68 0.53 5.10
N ILE A 61 -7.60 -0.05 4.34
CA ILE A 61 -7.65 0.08 2.88
C ILE A 61 -7.82 1.53 2.47
N ASP A 62 -8.74 2.25 3.11
CA ASP A 62 -9.00 3.66 2.82
C ASP A 62 -7.74 4.52 3.07
N GLU A 63 -7.14 4.41 4.25
CA GLU A 63 -5.93 5.17 4.61
C GLU A 63 -4.73 4.76 3.73
N LEU A 64 -4.59 3.47 3.38
CA LEU A 64 -3.51 2.99 2.51
C LEU A 64 -3.67 3.51 1.07
N CYS A 65 -4.89 3.54 0.54
CA CYS A 65 -5.19 4.13 -0.76
C CYS A 65 -4.88 5.62 -0.78
N GLU A 66 -5.27 6.36 0.27
CA GLU A 66 -5.03 7.78 0.36
C GLU A 66 -3.52 8.09 0.46
N LEU A 67 -2.81 7.38 1.35
CA LEU A 67 -1.38 7.54 1.55
C LEU A 67 -0.61 7.29 0.26
N LEU A 68 -0.82 6.13 -0.38
CA LEU A 68 -0.09 5.78 -1.60
C LEU A 68 -0.55 6.60 -2.81
N GLY A 69 -1.79 7.09 -2.81
CA GLY A 69 -2.29 8.06 -3.77
C GLY A 69 -1.47 9.36 -3.79
N LYS A 70 -0.95 9.82 -2.64
CA LYS A 70 -0.05 10.98 -2.57
C LYS A 70 1.30 10.75 -3.27
N GLY A 71 1.75 9.50 -3.33
CA GLY A 71 2.93 9.09 -4.11
C GLY A 71 2.64 8.81 -5.59
N GLY A 72 1.40 9.00 -6.04
CA GLY A 72 0.96 8.70 -7.40
C GLY A 72 0.68 7.22 -7.66
N PHE A 73 0.62 6.40 -6.61
CA PHE A 73 0.32 4.98 -6.73
C PHE A 73 -1.19 4.74 -6.71
N LYS A 74 -1.64 3.80 -7.52
CA LYS A 74 -3.02 3.30 -7.50
C LYS A 74 -2.99 1.81 -7.20
N LEU A 75 -3.49 1.43 -6.02
CA LEU A 75 -3.69 0.03 -5.66
C LEU A 75 -4.86 -0.54 -6.46
N ASN A 76 -4.70 -1.76 -6.97
CA ASN A 76 -5.70 -2.46 -7.76
C ASN A 76 -5.69 -3.95 -7.39
N LYS A 77 -6.66 -4.71 -7.93
CA LYS A 77 -6.75 -6.17 -7.78
C LYS A 77 -6.92 -6.62 -6.32
N TRP A 78 -7.83 -5.97 -5.60
CA TRP A 78 -8.16 -6.32 -4.22
C TRP A 78 -8.71 -7.73 -4.10
N LEU A 79 -8.22 -8.45 -3.10
CA LEU A 79 -8.66 -9.79 -2.72
C LEU A 79 -8.88 -9.78 -1.21
N SER A 80 -10.00 -10.36 -0.77
CA SER A 80 -10.34 -10.46 0.65
C SER A 80 -11.13 -11.74 0.88
N ASN A 81 -10.99 -12.30 2.09
CA ASN A 81 -11.85 -13.39 2.56
C ASN A 81 -13.26 -12.90 2.96
N SER A 82 -13.46 -11.58 3.12
CA SER A 82 -14.77 -10.97 3.33
C SER A 82 -15.13 -10.00 2.21
N LYS A 83 -16.33 -10.18 1.65
CA LYS A 83 -16.90 -9.28 0.63
C LYS A 83 -17.32 -7.92 1.19
N VAL A 84 -17.44 -7.77 2.50
CA VAL A 84 -17.82 -6.50 3.14
C VAL A 84 -16.69 -5.47 3.03
N VAL A 85 -15.45 -5.95 2.90
CA VAL A 85 -14.22 -5.15 2.87
C VAL A 85 -13.80 -4.79 1.43
N LEU A 86 -14.38 -5.44 0.42
CA LEU A 86 -14.10 -5.20 -1.01
C LEU A 86 -15.05 -4.15 -1.59
#